data_AF-A0A962VCD3-F1
#
_entry.id   AF-A0A962VCD3-F1
#
_cell.length_a   1.000
_cell.length_b   1.000
_cell.length_c   1.000
_cell.angle_alpha   90.00
_cell.angle_beta   90.00
_cell.angle_gamma   90.00
#
_symmetry.space_group_name_H-M   'P 1'
#
loop_
_entity.id
_entity.type
_entity.pdbx_description
1 polymer ?
#
loop_
_entity_poly.entity_id
_entity_poly.type
_entity_poly.pdbx_seq_one_letter_code
_entity_poly.pdbx_strand_id
1 'polypeptide(L)'
;QADARIQIGPAMRGTALRDSLDFVNFNDFTNQIDFAQFGKAFNSYVNRTVLSKLPREGLEGQTARVLGAYKVTAGTALPLVTPVTAEVGVSP
;
A
#
# COMPACT_ATOMS: atom_id res chain seq x y z
N GLN A 1 14.89 -12.52 -10.83
CA GLN A 1 14.77 -11.07 -10.60
C GLN A 1 13.36 -10.80 -10.11
N ALA A 2 13.14 -9.83 -9.22
CA ALA A 2 11.79 -9.54 -8.70
C ALA A 2 11.05 -8.58 -9.64
N ASP A 3 9.72 -8.73 -9.76
CA ASP A 3 8.88 -7.87 -10.60
C ASP A 3 8.29 -6.67 -9.85
N ALA A 4 8.25 -6.71 -8.52
CA ALA A 4 7.69 -5.67 -7.66
C ALA A 4 8.27 -5.71 -6.25
N ARG A 5 8.02 -4.63 -5.48
CA ARG A 5 8.28 -4.56 -4.03
C ARG A 5 6.96 -4.26 -3.32
N ILE A 6 6.69 -4.94 -2.21
CA ILE A 6 5.45 -4.76 -1.45
C ILE A 6 5.77 -4.11 -0.10
N GLN A 7 4.97 -3.11 0.30
CA GLN A 7 5.04 -2.54 1.64
C GLN A 7 4.35 -3.45 2.66
N ILE A 8 5.09 -3.96 3.65
CA ILE A 8 4.55 -4.85 4.71
C ILE A 8 4.41 -4.17 6.08
N GLY A 9 4.52 -2.84 6.14
CA GLY A 9 4.37 -2.06 7.38
C GLY A 9 5.65 -2.00 8.22
N PRO A 10 5.58 -1.48 9.46
CA PRO A 10 4.39 -0.93 10.15
C PRO A 10 4.01 0.49 9.69
N ALA A 11 4.77 1.09 8.78
CA ALA A 11 4.48 2.41 8.24
C ALA A 11 4.49 2.35 6.71
N MET A 12 3.31 2.49 6.10
CA MET A 12 3.20 2.62 4.65
C MET A 12 3.45 4.06 4.22
N ARG A 13 4.21 4.20 3.13
CA ARG A 13 4.64 5.46 2.57
C ARG A 13 3.93 5.76 1.26
N GLY A 14 3.97 7.03 0.88
CA GLY A 14 3.41 7.53 -0.36
C GLY A 14 1.89 7.69 -0.31
N THR A 15 1.31 7.93 -1.47
CA THR A 15 -0.09 8.33 -1.60
C THR A 15 -0.85 7.46 -2.60
N ALA A 16 -0.25 6.34 -3.02
CA ALA A 16 -0.78 5.47 -4.07
C ALA A 16 -2.23 5.04 -3.81
N LEU A 17 -2.58 4.70 -2.56
CA LEU A 17 -3.93 4.30 -2.20
C LEU A 17 -4.94 5.43 -2.40
N ARG A 18 -4.69 6.59 -1.81
CA ARG A 18 -5.57 7.76 -1.95
C ARG A 18 -5.72 8.15 -3.43
N ASP A 19 -4.61 8.21 -4.14
CA ASP A 19 -4.58 8.68 -5.53
C ASP A 19 -5.19 7.65 -6.50
N SER A 20 -5.40 6.39 -6.08
CA SER A 20 -6.07 5.35 -6.87
C SER A 20 -7.60 5.35 -6.75
N LEU A 21 -8.17 6.14 -5.83
CA LEU A 21 -9.61 6.21 -5.59
C LEU A 21 -10.21 7.34 -6.42
N ASP A 22 -11.08 6.99 -7.38
CA ASP A 22 -11.77 7.92 -8.27
C ASP A 22 -12.73 8.87 -7.55
N PHE A 23 -13.26 8.47 -6.40
CA PHE A 23 -14.15 9.27 -5.56
C PHE A 23 -13.42 10.21 -4.59
N VAL A 24 -12.08 10.17 -4.50
CA VAL A 24 -11.32 11.08 -3.63
C VAL A 24 -10.73 12.20 -4.48
N ASN A 25 -11.34 13.39 -4.42
CA ASN A 25 -10.85 14.56 -5.15
C ASN A 25 -10.15 15.56 -4.24
N PHE A 26 -9.08 16.21 -4.74
CA PHE A 26 -8.43 17.29 -4.00
C PHE A 26 -9.38 18.45 -3.68
N ASN A 27 -10.35 18.74 -4.56
CA ASN A 27 -11.31 19.83 -4.39
C ASN A 27 -12.27 19.64 -3.21
N ASP A 28 -12.32 18.43 -2.62
CA ASP A 28 -13.10 18.15 -1.41
C ASP A 28 -12.35 18.57 -0.12
N PHE A 29 -11.12 19.10 -0.24
CA PHE A 29 -10.25 19.48 0.87
C PHE A 29 -9.91 20.97 0.84
N THR A 30 -9.76 21.57 2.02
CA THR A 30 -9.43 23.00 2.16
C THR A 30 -8.09 23.37 1.54
N ASN A 31 -7.10 22.50 1.69
CA ASN A 31 -5.72 22.77 1.30
C ASN A 31 -4.90 21.47 1.13
N GLN A 32 -3.64 21.62 0.68
CA GLN A 32 -2.72 20.52 0.44
C GLN A 32 -2.28 19.77 1.71
N ILE A 33 -2.26 20.45 2.86
CA ILE A 33 -1.92 19.83 4.15
C ILE A 33 -3.03 18.87 4.56
N ASP A 34 -4.30 19.28 4.49
CA ASP A 34 -5.46 18.45 4.83
C ASP A 34 -5.49 17.19 3.92
N PHE A 35 -5.29 17.39 2.62
CA PHE A 35 -5.23 16.28 1.66
C PHE A 35 -4.08 15.30 1.98
N ALA A 36 -2.89 15.81 2.32
CA ALA A 36 -1.75 15.00 2.73
C ALA A 36 -2.01 14.24 4.05
N GLN A 37 -2.64 14.88 5.02
CA GLN A 37 -3.03 14.26 6.30
C GLN A 37 -4.05 13.14 6.08
N PHE A 38 -5.04 13.34 5.20
CA PHE A 38 -5.96 12.28 4.79
C PHE A 38 -5.21 11.06 4.24
N GLY A 39 -4.29 11.27 3.30
CA GLY A 39 -3.49 10.18 2.74
C GLY A 39 -2.68 9.42 3.80
N LYS A 40 -2.07 10.14 4.75
CA LYS A 40 -1.33 9.54 5.86
C LYS A 40 -2.23 8.75 6.81
N ALA A 41 -3.40 9.30 7.16
CA ALA A 41 -4.38 8.64 8.01
C ALA A 41 -4.92 7.37 7.34
N PHE A 42 -5.18 7.44 6.03
CA PHE A 42 -5.66 6.31 5.25
C PHE A 42 -4.63 5.17 5.19
N ASN A 43 -3.36 5.48 4.92
CA ASN A 43 -2.28 4.49 5.03
C ASN A 43 -2.20 3.90 6.45
N SER A 44 -2.33 4.73 7.49
CA SER A 44 -2.27 4.26 8.88
C SER A 44 -3.43 3.31 9.21
N TYR A 45 -4.62 3.59 8.68
CA TYR A 45 -5.79 2.72 8.79
C TYR A 45 -5.52 1.37 8.14
N VAL A 46 -5.10 1.35 6.87
CA VAL A 46 -4.85 0.11 6.12
C VAL A 46 -3.72 -0.71 6.77
N ASN A 47 -2.66 -0.07 7.25
CA ASN A 47 -1.61 -0.78 7.98
C ASN A 47 -2.17 -1.46 9.24
N ARG A 48 -3.02 -0.77 10.00
CA ARG A 48 -3.64 -1.30 11.22
C ARG A 48 -4.62 -2.44 10.93
N THR A 49 -5.36 -2.40 9.83
CA THR A 49 -6.43 -3.38 9.56
C THR A 49 -5.96 -4.57 8.73
N VAL A 50 -4.89 -4.41 7.94
CA VAL A 50 -4.36 -5.42 7.02
C VAL A 50 -3.00 -5.92 7.49
N LEU A 51 -2.00 -5.05 7.54
CA LEU A 51 -0.59 -5.47 7.68
C LEU A 51 -0.20 -5.83 9.11
N SER A 52 -0.87 -5.27 10.11
CA SER A 52 -0.67 -5.64 11.51
C SER A 52 -0.95 -7.12 11.79
N LYS A 53 -1.74 -7.77 10.94
CA LYS A 53 -2.12 -9.19 11.04
C LYS A 53 -1.12 -10.11 10.34
N LEU A 54 -0.22 -9.58 9.52
CA LEU A 54 0.78 -10.40 8.84
C LEU A 54 1.85 -10.84 9.84
N PRO A 55 2.25 -12.12 9.81
CA PRO A 55 3.39 -12.57 10.59
C PRO A 55 4.64 -11.85 10.06
N ARG A 56 5.42 -11.23 10.95
CA ARG A 56 6.66 -10.53 10.57
C ARG A 56 7.83 -11.48 10.33
N GLU A 57 7.71 -12.69 10.87
CA GLU A 57 8.69 -13.75 10.80
C GLU A 57 8.09 -14.91 10.01
N GLY A 58 8.94 -15.74 9.39
CA GLY A 58 8.49 -16.94 8.68
C GLY A 58 7.72 -16.67 7.37
N LEU A 59 7.86 -15.48 6.78
CA LEU A 59 7.34 -15.17 5.45
C LEU A 59 8.20 -15.73 4.32
N GLU A 60 9.47 -16.01 4.59
CA GLU A 60 10.40 -16.56 3.59
C GLU A 60 9.92 -17.92 3.10
N GLY A 61 9.89 -18.10 1.78
CA GLY A 61 9.40 -19.31 1.13
C GLY A 61 7.87 -19.45 1.08
N GLN A 62 7.11 -18.57 1.73
CA GLN A 62 5.65 -18.59 1.67
C GLN A 62 5.12 -17.92 0.39
N THR A 63 4.02 -18.47 -0.13
CA THR A 63 3.26 -17.80 -1.20
C THR A 63 2.28 -16.80 -0.58
N ALA A 64 2.23 -15.60 -1.14
CA ALA A 64 1.33 -14.55 -0.69
C ALA A 64 0.52 -13.97 -1.86
N ARG A 65 -0.75 -13.67 -1.60
CA ARG A 65 -1.62 -12.93 -2.52
C ARG A 65 -1.79 -11.51 -2.01
N VAL A 66 -1.52 -10.54 -2.88
CA VAL A 66 -1.55 -9.12 -2.54
C VAL A 66 -2.39 -8.37 -3.57
N LEU A 67 -3.33 -7.56 -3.09
CA LEU A 67 -3.98 -6.52 -3.88
C LEU A 67 -3.53 -5.17 -3.33
N GLY A 68 -3.14 -4.25 -4.22
CA GLY A 68 -2.68 -2.93 -3.82
C GLY A 68 -2.55 -1.96 -4.97
N ALA A 69 -2.20 -0.73 -4.64
CA ALA A 69 -1.93 0.32 -5.63
C ALA A 69 -0.44 0.65 -5.66
N TYR A 70 0.06 1.04 -6.82
CA TYR A 70 1.39 1.60 -6.99
C TYR A 70 1.34 2.79 -7.93
N LYS A 71 2.33 3.67 -7.84
CA LYS A 71 2.51 4.75 -8.81
C LYS A 71 3.42 4.26 -9.92
N VAL A 72 3.03 4.53 -11.17
CA VAL A 72 3.92 4.31 -12.31
C VAL A 72 5.03 5.36 -12.25
N THR A 73 6.26 4.91 -12.02
CA THR A 73 7.46 5.76 -12.06
C THR A 73 8.21 5.55 -13.35
N ALA A 74 8.72 6.62 -13.95
CA ALA A 74 9.61 6.51 -15.10
C ALA A 74 10.92 5.78 -14.71
N GLY A 75 11.44 4.97 -15.63
CA GLY A 75 12.71 4.25 -15.46
C GLY A 75 12.55 2.76 -15.15
N THR A 76 13.62 2.14 -14.64
CA THR A 76 13.72 0.70 -14.37
C THR A 76 13.45 0.32 -12.91
N ALA A 77 12.95 1.27 -12.11
CA ALA A 77 12.64 1.02 -10.71
C ALA A 77 11.45 0.06 -10.58
N LEU A 78 11.58 -0.94 -9.72
CA LEU A 78 10.49 -1.87 -9.44
C LEU A 78 9.31 -1.11 -8.81
N PRO A 79 8.06 -1.42 -9.22
CA PRO A 79 6.87 -0.82 -8.63
C PRO A 79 6.82 -1.12 -7.13
N LEU A 80 6.62 -0.06 -6.34
CA LEU A 80 6.37 -0.18 -4.91
C LEU A 80 4.86 -0.22 -4.65
N VAL A 81 4.35 -1.42 -4.37
CA VAL A 81 2.93 -1.66 -4.13
C VAL A 81 2.60 -1.38 -2.67
N THR A 82 1.58 -0.55 -2.46
CA THR A 82 0.93 -0.33 -1.17
C THR A 82 -0.30 -1.24 -1.10
N PRO A 83 -0.29 -2.29 -0.28
CA PRO A 83 -1.38 -3.27 -0.24
C PRO A 83 -2.63 -2.72 0.46
N VAL A 84 -3.80 -3.15 -0.01
CA VAL A 84 -5.11 -3.06 0.66
C VAL A 84 -5.61 -4.42 1.14
N THR A 85 -5.07 -5.51 0.61
CA THR A 85 -5.21 -6.87 1.14
C THR A 85 -3.88 -7.61 1.03
N ALA A 86 -3.62 -8.50 1.97
CA ALA A 86 -2.46 -9.38 1.96
C ALA A 86 -2.80 -10.68 2.68
N GLU A 87 -2.67 -11.80 1.97
CA GLU A 87 -2.93 -13.15 2.46
C GLU A 87 -1.68 -14.00 2.26
N VAL A 88 -1.29 -14.79 3.25
CA VAL A 88 -0.09 -15.64 3.22
C VAL A 88 -0.52 -17.09 3.35
N GLY A 89 0.14 -18.00 2.64
CA GLY A 89 -0.18 -19.43 2.64
C GLY A 89 -1.27 -19.81 1.65
N VAL A 90 -1.59 -18.93 0.69
CA VAL A 90 -2.51 -19.21 -0.41
C VAL A 90 -1.74 -19.85 -1.56
N SER A 91 -2.13 -21.07 -1.96
CA SER A 91 -1.64 -21.69 -3.19
C SER A 91 -2.29 -21.04 -4.42
N PRO A 92 -1.58 -20.94 -5.57
CA PRO A 92 -2.09 -20.31 -6.80
C PRO A 92 -3.37 -20.93 -7.34
#